data_AF-A0A941CD68-F1
#
_entry.id   AF-A0A941CD68-F1
#
_cell.length_a   1.000
_cell.length_b   1.000
_cell.length_c   1.000
_cell.angle_alpha   90.00
_cell.angle_beta   90.00
_cell.angle_gamma   90.00
#
_symmetry.space_group_name_H-M   'P 1'
#
loop_
_entity.id
_entity.type
_entity.pdbx_description
1 polymer ?
#
loop_
_entity_poly.entity_id
_entity_poly.type
_entity_poly.pdbx_seq_one_letter_code
_entity_poly.pdbx_strand_id
1 'polypeptide(L)'
;MKKIRDFFRQNDEFLASILGIFSSLAVILNAVKIKTFEYIENVNLFTDYLNLIVLFFGLIFIRKSILIIREVEIDGICKRFNISSSDLSNKLLRTNSLIGQLFYAIRWFVIILIGFYGLQVFMDWNLDYDFFQSSLIRSDDFLDLFRVTSERNDSAAKFLSIEVLTNATNLFSATFLFTAFLVLFSVTLEDDNRTSKIKNQIPIAVAVGITVLSIVLVVFGIPGLNLEETSTIVRLLGGLYNGVAMALLFSRFISMEYYFQRSTRSFERVFYFYGITIWLPLYVVVQPLYALFNLFDFAESSTEILKAIVFLITFWGKLVFLFFIFTMLNKKWIHSYILLTLIENENLEKLSIELEDVEKLKITNGNHGS
;
A
#
# COMPACT_ATOMS: atom_id res chain seq x y z
N MET A 1 -9.89 3.58 -35.38
CA MET A 1 -9.66 4.24 -34.08
C MET A 1 -10.76 4.00 -33.05
N LYS A 2 -12.07 4.17 -33.35
CA LYS A 2 -13.15 3.98 -32.37
C LYS A 2 -13.23 2.55 -31.78
N LYS A 3 -13.17 1.51 -32.62
CA LYS A 3 -13.13 0.10 -32.18
C LYS A 3 -11.90 -0.26 -31.32
N ILE A 4 -10.75 0.31 -31.64
CA ILE A 4 -9.51 0.12 -30.86
C ILE A 4 -9.65 0.79 -29.50
N ARG A 5 -10.16 2.03 -29.45
CA ARG A 5 -10.43 2.74 -28.21
C ARG A 5 -11.46 2.03 -27.33
N ASP A 6 -12.50 1.45 -27.94
CA ASP A 6 -13.53 0.72 -27.21
C ASP A 6 -13.01 -0.65 -26.73
N PHE A 7 -12.12 -1.30 -27.49
CA PHE A 7 -11.39 -2.50 -27.07
C PHE A 7 -10.45 -2.22 -25.89
N PHE A 8 -9.66 -1.13 -25.94
CA PHE A 8 -8.83 -0.71 -24.81
C PHE A 8 -9.69 -0.48 -23.57
N ARG A 9 -10.77 0.31 -23.70
CA ARG A 9 -11.69 0.63 -22.60
C ARG A 9 -12.42 -0.58 -21.98
N GLN A 10 -12.56 -1.69 -22.72
CA GLN A 10 -13.13 -2.95 -22.22
C GLN A 10 -12.06 -3.91 -21.67
N ASN A 11 -10.79 -3.71 -22.01
CA ASN A 11 -9.67 -4.60 -21.69
C ASN A 11 -8.52 -3.86 -20.99
N ASP A 12 -8.82 -2.78 -20.26
CA ASP A 12 -7.83 -2.00 -19.50
C ASP A 12 -6.99 -2.91 -18.57
N GLU A 13 -7.64 -3.96 -18.05
CA GLU A 13 -7.08 -5.03 -17.21
C GLU A 13 -6.03 -5.90 -17.93
N PHE A 14 -6.31 -6.26 -19.18
CA PHE A 14 -5.42 -7.04 -20.03
C PHE A 14 -4.20 -6.21 -20.45
N LEU A 15 -4.39 -4.92 -20.70
CA LEU A 15 -3.29 -4.03 -21.07
C LEU A 15 -2.31 -3.80 -19.93
N ALA A 16 -2.82 -3.60 -18.72
CA ALA A 16 -2.00 -3.48 -17.52
C ALA A 16 -1.20 -4.78 -17.26
N SER A 17 -1.83 -5.94 -17.48
CA SER A 17 -1.17 -7.25 -17.36
C SER A 17 -0.07 -7.44 -18.42
N ILE A 18 -0.32 -7.05 -19.67
CA ILE A 18 0.69 -7.06 -20.74
C ILE A 18 1.87 -6.16 -20.38
N LEU A 19 1.60 -4.93 -19.93
CA LEU A 19 2.64 -3.98 -19.55
C LEU A 19 3.47 -4.53 -18.39
N GLY A 20 2.80 -5.13 -17.40
CA GLY A 20 3.45 -5.83 -16.29
C GLY A 20 4.36 -6.98 -16.73
N ILE A 21 3.90 -7.83 -17.66
CA ILE A 21 4.66 -8.95 -18.21
C ILE A 21 5.87 -8.45 -19.01
N PHE A 22 5.70 -7.46 -19.90
CA PHE A 22 6.79 -6.89 -20.69
C PHE A 22 7.85 -6.21 -19.82
N SER A 23 7.43 -5.42 -18.82
CA SER A 23 8.32 -4.79 -17.86
C SER A 23 9.08 -5.82 -17.02
N SER A 24 8.40 -6.87 -16.58
CA SER A 24 9.00 -7.99 -15.82
C SER A 24 10.05 -8.74 -16.66
N LEU A 25 9.71 -9.05 -17.90
CA LEU A 25 10.62 -9.68 -18.86
C LEU A 25 11.83 -8.79 -19.13
N ALA A 26 11.65 -7.49 -19.35
CA ALA A 26 12.78 -6.57 -19.59
C ALA A 26 13.79 -6.58 -18.44
N VAL A 27 13.33 -6.57 -17.19
CA VAL A 27 14.23 -6.60 -16.02
C VAL A 27 14.93 -7.94 -15.85
N ILE A 28 14.22 -9.06 -16.03
CA ILE A 28 14.81 -10.40 -15.98
C ILE A 28 15.86 -10.57 -17.09
N LEU A 29 15.53 -10.17 -18.31
CA LEU A 29 16.42 -10.32 -19.46
C LEU A 29 17.66 -9.41 -19.34
N ASN A 30 17.53 -8.24 -18.71
CA ASN A 30 18.67 -7.39 -18.37
C ASN A 30 19.56 -8.02 -17.28
N ALA A 31 18.97 -8.56 -16.21
CA ALA A 31 19.71 -9.23 -15.14
C ALA A 31 20.50 -10.46 -15.62
N VAL A 32 20.04 -11.12 -16.69
CA VAL A 32 20.72 -12.28 -17.31
C VAL A 32 21.69 -11.84 -18.44
N LYS A 33 21.94 -10.53 -18.61
CA LYS A 33 22.88 -9.96 -19.60
C LYS A 33 22.65 -10.46 -21.03
N ILE A 34 21.38 -10.54 -21.44
CA ILE A 34 21.04 -10.87 -22.83
C ILE A 34 21.29 -9.65 -23.71
N LYS A 35 22.00 -9.84 -24.84
CA LYS A 35 22.47 -8.80 -25.79
C LYS A 35 21.48 -7.67 -26.14
N THR A 36 20.18 -7.94 -26.10
CA THR A 36 19.14 -6.96 -26.42
C THR A 36 18.88 -5.95 -25.29
N PHE A 37 19.18 -6.32 -24.05
CA PHE A 37 18.96 -5.50 -22.85
C PHE A 37 20.25 -5.08 -22.14
N GLU A 38 21.40 -5.59 -22.60
CA GLU A 38 22.76 -5.30 -22.10
C GLU A 38 23.12 -3.79 -22.10
N TYR A 39 22.34 -2.95 -22.79
CA TYR A 39 22.50 -1.49 -22.87
C TYR A 39 21.74 -0.69 -21.79
N ILE A 40 21.01 -1.34 -20.88
CA ILE A 40 20.41 -0.63 -19.73
C ILE A 40 21.52 -0.34 -18.72
N GLU A 41 22.17 0.82 -18.86
CA GLU A 41 23.31 1.24 -18.03
C GLU A 41 22.96 1.37 -16.53
N ASN A 42 21.71 1.71 -16.20
CA ASN A 42 21.25 1.80 -14.81
C ASN A 42 19.89 1.10 -14.62
N VAL A 43 19.95 -0.10 -14.05
CA VAL A 43 18.76 -0.94 -13.78
C VAL A 43 17.83 -0.27 -12.77
N ASN A 44 18.37 0.37 -11.74
CA ASN A 44 17.58 1.03 -10.70
C ASN A 44 16.75 2.16 -11.30
N LEU A 45 17.40 3.04 -12.07
CA LEU A 45 16.74 4.13 -12.78
C LEU A 45 15.62 3.62 -13.69
N PHE A 46 15.89 2.58 -14.50
CA PHE A 46 14.87 1.97 -15.35
C PHE A 46 13.69 1.42 -14.55
N THR A 47 13.97 0.72 -13.44
CA THR A 47 12.93 0.17 -12.57
C THR A 47 12.08 1.24 -11.90
N ASP A 48 12.67 2.37 -11.52
CA ASP A 48 11.96 3.48 -10.90
C ASP A 48 11.09 4.23 -11.90
N TYR A 49 11.54 4.38 -13.15
CA TYR A 49 10.70 4.86 -14.25
C TYR A 49 9.48 3.96 -14.48
N LEU A 50 9.66 2.65 -14.49
CA LEU A 50 8.55 1.71 -14.64
C LEU A 50 7.55 1.81 -13.48
N ASN A 51 8.03 1.90 -12.24
CA ASN A 51 7.19 2.13 -11.07
C ASN A 51 6.40 3.44 -11.21
N LEU A 52 7.04 4.54 -11.62
CA LEU A 52 6.36 5.82 -11.86
C LEU A 52 5.25 5.69 -12.90
N ILE A 53 5.54 5.08 -14.05
CA ILE A 53 4.57 4.89 -15.13
C ILE A 53 3.34 4.14 -14.60
N VAL A 54 3.56 3.00 -13.91
CA VAL A 54 2.49 2.19 -13.34
C VAL A 54 1.67 2.97 -12.32
N LEU A 55 2.32 3.74 -11.43
CA LEU A 55 1.63 4.54 -10.43
C LEU A 55 0.82 5.69 -11.04
N PHE A 56 1.32 6.36 -12.08
CA PHE A 56 0.57 7.38 -12.81
C PHE A 56 -0.68 6.80 -13.48
N PHE A 57 -0.54 5.63 -14.13
CA PHE A 57 -1.69 4.91 -14.66
C PHE A 57 -2.67 4.53 -13.54
N GLY A 58 -2.19 3.96 -12.45
CA GLY A 58 -2.99 3.62 -11.27
C GLY A 58 -3.77 4.81 -10.74
N LEU A 59 -3.14 5.98 -10.63
CA LEU A 59 -3.78 7.22 -10.18
C LEU A 59 -4.90 7.67 -11.13
N ILE A 60 -4.69 7.58 -12.45
CA ILE A 60 -5.70 7.89 -13.47
C ILE A 60 -6.89 6.94 -13.37
N PHE A 61 -6.64 5.64 -13.19
CA PHE A 61 -7.67 4.62 -13.08
C PHE A 61 -8.50 4.79 -11.81
N ILE A 62 -7.85 4.95 -10.65
CA ILE A 62 -8.50 5.16 -9.35
C ILE A 62 -9.45 6.36 -9.42
N ARG A 63 -9.04 7.49 -10.02
CA ARG A 63 -9.86 8.72 -10.13
C ARG A 63 -11.24 8.48 -10.75
N LYS A 64 -11.39 7.51 -11.65
CA LYS A 64 -12.66 7.23 -12.36
C LYS A 64 -13.59 6.27 -11.61
N SER A 65 -13.14 5.64 -10.53
CA SER A 65 -13.81 4.49 -9.92
C SER A 65 -14.73 4.81 -8.74
N ILE A 66 -14.94 6.08 -8.37
CA ILE A 66 -15.89 6.43 -7.30
C ILE A 66 -17.32 6.30 -7.85
N LEU A 67 -17.93 5.14 -7.65
CA LEU A 67 -19.34 4.92 -7.94
C LEU A 67 -20.16 4.96 -6.65
N ILE A 68 -20.61 6.17 -6.28
CA ILE A 68 -21.56 6.37 -5.18
C ILE A 68 -22.82 5.53 -5.44
N ILE A 69 -23.30 4.78 -4.44
CA ILE A 69 -24.59 4.10 -4.53
C ILE A 69 -25.68 5.17 -4.61
N ARG A 70 -26.45 5.17 -5.71
CA ARG A 70 -27.47 6.20 -5.97
C ARG A 70 -28.78 5.85 -5.27
N GLU A 71 -29.56 6.87 -4.93
CA GLU A 71 -30.89 6.70 -4.32
C GLU A 71 -31.83 5.76 -5.10
N VAL A 72 -31.71 5.72 -6.43
CA VAL A 72 -32.52 4.85 -7.28
C VAL A 72 -32.18 3.36 -7.12
N GLU A 73 -30.94 3.03 -6.71
CA GLU A 73 -30.53 1.65 -6.41
C GLU A 73 -31.09 1.18 -5.03
N ILE A 74 -31.53 2.11 -4.19
CA ILE A 74 -32.05 1.88 -2.81
C ILE A 74 -33.39 1.18 -2.85
N ASP A 75 -34.32 1.66 -3.67
CA ASP A 75 -35.67 1.08 -3.77
C ASP A 75 -35.65 -0.39 -4.19
N GLY A 76 -34.69 -0.77 -5.03
CA GLY A 76 -34.49 -2.16 -5.45
C GLY A 76 -33.94 -3.07 -4.35
N ILE A 77 -33.07 -2.54 -3.49
CA ILE A 77 -32.48 -3.28 -2.36
C ILE A 77 -33.49 -3.39 -1.21
N CYS A 78 -34.18 -2.30 -0.85
CA CYS A 78 -35.25 -2.29 0.14
C CYS A 78 -36.31 -3.36 -0.14
N LYS A 79 -36.75 -3.45 -1.41
CA LYS A 79 -37.74 -4.45 -1.84
C LYS A 79 -37.22 -5.88 -1.78
N ARG A 80 -35.93 -6.12 -2.01
CA ARG A 80 -35.34 -7.47 -2.01
C ARG A 80 -35.05 -8.00 -0.60
N PHE A 81 -34.71 -7.12 0.33
CA PHE A 81 -34.28 -7.51 1.68
C PHE A 81 -35.28 -7.16 2.77
N ASN A 82 -36.43 -6.55 2.42
CA ASN A 82 -37.48 -6.15 3.36
C ASN A 82 -36.97 -5.24 4.50
N ILE A 83 -36.14 -4.26 4.14
CA ILE A 83 -35.53 -3.29 5.07
C ILE A 83 -36.26 -1.95 4.94
N SER A 84 -36.40 -1.22 6.05
CA SER A 84 -36.97 0.14 6.05
C SER A 84 -36.10 1.10 5.23
N SER A 85 -36.73 1.98 4.45
CA SER A 85 -36.00 2.94 3.60
C SER A 85 -35.16 3.93 4.41
N SER A 86 -35.60 4.28 5.63
CA SER A 86 -34.87 5.16 6.53
C SER A 86 -33.59 4.54 7.07
N ASP A 87 -33.62 3.26 7.48
CA ASP A 87 -32.44 2.59 8.02
C ASP A 87 -31.42 2.28 6.92
N LEU A 88 -31.90 1.92 5.72
CA LEU A 88 -31.02 1.69 4.58
C LEU A 88 -30.33 2.99 4.10
N SER A 89 -31.05 4.12 4.13
CA SER A 89 -30.49 5.42 3.73
C SER A 89 -29.30 5.84 4.62
N ASN A 90 -29.43 5.69 5.94
CA ASN A 90 -28.35 5.99 6.88
C ASN A 90 -27.13 5.07 6.67
N LYS A 91 -27.35 3.77 6.47
CA LYS A 91 -26.27 2.79 6.19
C LYS A 91 -25.57 3.06 4.87
N LEU A 92 -26.29 3.54 3.86
CA LEU A 92 -25.72 3.91 2.57
C LEU A 92 -24.91 5.19 2.64
N LEU A 93 -25.37 6.20 3.38
CA LEU A 93 -24.58 7.41 3.65
C LEU A 93 -23.27 7.05 4.36
N ARG A 94 -23.33 6.17 5.37
CA ARG A 94 -22.14 5.65 6.07
C ARG A 94 -21.21 4.89 5.12
N THR A 95 -21.75 3.96 4.34
CA THR A 95 -21.01 3.19 3.31
C THR A 95 -20.30 4.12 2.32
N ASN A 96 -21.01 5.07 1.73
CA ASN A 96 -20.45 6.03 0.79
C ASN A 96 -19.36 6.91 1.43
N SER A 97 -19.53 7.33 2.68
CA SER A 97 -18.52 8.10 3.42
C SER A 97 -17.24 7.29 3.65
N LEU A 98 -17.37 6.04 4.11
CA LEU A 98 -16.24 5.14 4.35
C LEU A 98 -15.49 4.86 3.05
N ILE A 99 -16.21 4.65 1.96
CA ILE A 99 -15.59 4.43 0.65
C ILE A 99 -14.89 5.67 0.16
N GLY A 100 -15.45 6.86 0.40
CA GLY A 100 -14.77 8.12 0.18
C GLY A 100 -13.43 8.16 0.93
N GLN A 101 -13.43 7.82 2.22
CA GLN A 101 -12.20 7.78 3.03
C GLN A 101 -11.18 6.75 2.50
N LEU A 102 -11.63 5.53 2.18
CA LEU A 102 -10.78 4.49 1.59
C LEU A 102 -10.16 4.97 0.27
N PHE A 103 -10.98 5.55 -0.60
CA PHE A 103 -10.55 6.12 -1.88
C PHE A 103 -9.48 7.20 -1.67
N TYR A 104 -9.73 8.16 -0.76
CA TYR A 104 -8.77 9.23 -0.49
C TYR A 104 -7.48 8.68 0.11
N ALA A 105 -7.56 7.70 1.00
CA ALA A 105 -6.40 7.06 1.59
C ALA A 105 -5.53 6.39 0.51
N ILE A 106 -6.11 5.53 -0.33
CA ILE A 106 -5.35 4.85 -1.38
C ILE A 106 -4.82 5.85 -2.42
N ARG A 107 -5.60 6.88 -2.77
CA ARG A 107 -5.14 7.93 -3.69
C ARG A 107 -3.92 8.68 -3.13
N TRP A 108 -3.94 9.06 -1.85
CA TRP A 108 -2.81 9.73 -1.22
C TRP A 108 -1.60 8.81 -1.09
N PHE A 109 -1.80 7.53 -0.78
CA PHE A 109 -0.74 6.52 -0.85
C PHE A 109 -0.04 6.51 -2.21
N VAL A 110 -0.82 6.44 -3.31
CA VAL A 110 -0.26 6.44 -4.67
C VAL A 110 0.47 7.75 -4.99
N ILE A 111 -0.09 8.90 -4.62
CA ILE A 111 0.55 10.22 -4.84
C ILE A 111 1.91 10.28 -4.13
N ILE A 112 1.97 9.83 -2.88
CA ILE A 112 3.21 9.84 -2.09
C ILE A 112 4.23 8.86 -2.67
N LEU A 113 3.81 7.69 -3.15
CA LEU A 113 4.70 6.78 -3.87
C LEU A 113 5.23 7.36 -5.17
N ILE A 114 4.43 8.14 -5.92
CA ILE A 114 4.93 8.88 -7.09
C ILE A 114 6.02 9.86 -6.65
N GLY A 115 5.81 10.58 -5.55
CA GLY A 115 6.84 11.45 -4.96
C GLY A 115 8.11 10.67 -4.58
N PHE A 116 7.97 9.52 -3.93
CA PHE A 116 9.07 8.64 -3.54
C PHE A 116 9.91 8.21 -4.75
N TYR A 117 9.29 7.64 -5.78
CA TYR A 117 10.02 7.21 -6.97
C TYR A 117 10.54 8.39 -7.79
N GLY A 118 9.87 9.54 -7.75
CA GLY A 118 10.37 10.78 -8.35
C GLY A 118 11.66 11.27 -7.68
N LEU A 119 11.75 11.14 -6.35
CA LEU A 119 12.96 11.44 -5.60
C LEU A 119 14.09 10.45 -5.92
N GLN A 120 13.78 9.16 -6.04
CA GLN A 120 14.78 8.14 -6.42
C GLN A 120 15.35 8.41 -7.81
N VAL A 121 14.50 8.66 -8.81
CA VAL A 121 14.94 9.06 -10.17
C VAL A 121 15.78 10.33 -10.12
N PHE A 122 15.39 11.31 -9.29
CA PHE A 122 16.17 12.53 -9.13
C PHE A 122 17.55 12.27 -8.52
N MET A 123 17.67 11.38 -7.53
CA MET A 123 18.95 10.98 -6.98
C MET A 123 19.83 10.33 -8.04
N ASP A 124 19.31 9.30 -8.73
CA ASP A 124 20.05 8.53 -9.72
C ASP A 124 20.52 9.39 -10.92
N TRP A 125 19.84 10.51 -11.19
CA TRP A 125 20.22 11.46 -12.24
C TRP A 125 21.22 12.54 -11.81
N ASN A 126 21.16 12.99 -10.56
CA ASN A 126 21.88 14.20 -10.13
C ASN A 126 23.00 13.94 -9.12
N LEU A 127 23.06 12.76 -8.52
CA LEU A 127 24.06 12.43 -7.52
C LEU A 127 25.08 11.44 -8.10
N ASP A 128 26.35 11.86 -8.08
CA ASP A 128 27.48 10.98 -8.36
C ASP A 128 27.73 10.08 -7.13
N TYR A 129 27.28 8.83 -7.23
CA TYR A 129 27.37 7.85 -6.14
C TYR A 129 28.82 7.50 -5.79
N ASP A 130 29.73 7.46 -6.77
CA ASP A 130 31.14 7.17 -6.55
C ASP A 130 31.81 8.30 -5.74
N PHE A 131 31.43 9.54 -6.05
CA PHE A 131 31.87 10.71 -5.30
C PHE A 131 31.33 10.70 -3.85
N PHE A 132 30.09 10.26 -3.64
CA PHE A 132 29.51 10.08 -2.31
C PHE A 132 30.21 8.97 -1.51
N GLN A 133 30.38 7.77 -2.08
CA GLN A 133 31.01 6.62 -1.42
C GLN A 133 32.45 6.94 -0.98
N SER A 134 33.19 7.66 -1.82
CA SER A 134 34.56 8.09 -1.49
C SER A 134 34.63 9.13 -0.35
N SER A 135 33.52 9.80 -0.03
CA SER A 135 33.40 10.80 1.05
C SER A 135 33.04 10.16 2.40
N LEU A 136 32.29 9.05 2.35
CA LEU A 136 31.96 8.21 3.49
C LEU A 136 33.17 7.53 4.13
N ILE A 137 34.12 7.04 3.32
CA ILE A 137 35.28 6.27 3.78
C ILE A 137 36.28 7.10 4.61
N ARG A 138 36.22 8.44 4.52
CA ARG A 138 37.27 9.34 5.07
C ARG A 138 36.83 10.24 6.22
N SER A 139 35.58 10.15 6.66
CA SER A 139 35.02 11.07 7.66
C SER A 139 34.78 10.31 8.97
N ASP A 140 35.48 10.71 10.04
CA ASP A 140 35.36 10.08 11.37
C ASP A 140 34.16 10.60 12.18
N ASP A 141 33.59 11.76 11.82
CA ASP A 141 32.43 12.38 12.48
C ASP A 141 31.30 12.72 11.48
N PHE A 142 30.09 12.24 11.77
CA PHE A 142 28.89 12.43 10.98
C PHE A 142 28.48 13.91 10.85
N LEU A 143 28.75 14.73 11.87
CA LEU A 143 28.43 16.15 11.83
C LEU A 143 29.34 16.93 10.86
N ASP A 144 30.55 16.43 10.61
CA ASP A 144 31.49 17.09 9.68
C ASP A 144 31.06 16.90 8.21
N LEU A 145 30.32 15.84 7.88
CA LEU A 145 29.70 15.65 6.56
C LEU A 145 28.60 16.67 6.27
N PHE A 146 27.93 17.20 7.30
CA PHE A 146 26.91 18.24 7.17
C PHE A 146 27.49 19.66 7.12
N ARG A 147 28.77 19.85 7.45
CA ARG A 147 29.44 21.16 7.35
C ARG A 147 29.81 21.42 5.90
N VAL A 148 29.04 22.29 5.23
CA VAL A 148 29.30 22.76 3.84
C VAL A 148 30.61 23.55 3.79
N THR A 149 31.73 22.85 3.76
CA THR A 149 33.09 23.43 3.73
C THR A 149 33.82 23.09 2.42
N SER A 150 33.28 22.18 1.61
CA SER A 150 33.78 21.82 0.29
C SER A 150 32.63 21.32 -0.61
N GLU A 151 32.83 21.30 -1.94
CA GLU A 151 31.88 20.68 -2.91
C GLU A 151 31.57 19.22 -2.56
N ARG A 152 32.49 18.55 -1.86
CA ARG A 152 32.37 17.17 -1.39
C ARG A 152 31.37 16.99 -0.27
N ASN A 153 31.41 17.88 0.71
CA ASN A 153 30.46 17.88 1.83
C ASN A 153 29.06 18.29 1.38
N ASP A 154 28.95 19.12 0.33
CA ASP A 154 27.66 19.48 -0.28
C ASP A 154 26.98 18.26 -0.93
N SER A 155 27.71 17.42 -1.67
CA SER A 155 27.18 16.18 -2.24
C SER A 155 26.74 15.16 -1.17
N ALA A 156 27.51 15.01 -0.09
CA ALA A 156 27.16 14.13 1.02
C ALA A 156 25.91 14.62 1.78
N ALA A 157 25.85 15.92 2.09
CA ALA A 157 24.67 16.52 2.74
C ALA A 157 23.41 16.40 1.85
N LYS A 158 23.55 16.58 0.53
CA LYS A 158 22.45 16.39 -0.44
C LYS A 158 21.95 14.94 -0.46
N PHE A 159 22.86 13.96 -0.53
CA PHE A 159 22.49 12.55 -0.49
C PHE A 159 21.73 12.20 0.79
N LEU A 160 22.28 12.56 1.96
CA LEU A 160 21.66 12.28 3.26
C LEU A 160 20.29 12.96 3.42
N SER A 161 20.16 14.20 2.91
CA SER A 161 18.89 14.92 2.94
C SER A 161 17.83 14.23 2.10
N ILE A 162 18.18 13.77 0.89
CA ILE A 162 17.24 13.08 0.00
C ILE A 162 16.92 11.68 0.55
N GLU A 163 17.87 11.03 1.19
CA GLU A 163 17.66 9.74 1.87
C GLU A 163 16.66 9.84 3.03
N VAL A 164 16.84 10.81 3.93
CA VAL A 164 15.86 11.07 5.01
C VAL A 164 14.49 11.38 4.41
N LEU A 165 14.44 12.21 3.36
CA LEU A 165 13.19 12.57 2.69
C LEU A 165 12.53 11.35 2.05
N THR A 166 13.31 10.46 1.45
CA THR A 166 12.87 9.20 0.84
C THR A 166 12.28 8.27 1.91
N ASN A 167 12.96 8.11 3.05
CA ASN A 167 12.45 7.29 4.14
C ASN A 167 11.17 7.90 4.76
N ALA A 168 11.14 9.21 4.96
CA ALA A 168 9.95 9.91 5.43
C ALA A 168 8.78 9.71 4.47
N THR A 169 8.99 9.87 3.16
CA THR A 169 7.98 9.66 2.13
C THR A 169 7.45 8.22 2.18
N ASN A 170 8.32 7.22 2.37
CA ASN A 170 7.93 5.83 2.55
C ASN A 170 7.05 5.63 3.81
N LEU A 171 7.43 6.20 4.95
CA LEU A 171 6.67 6.14 6.21
C LEU A 171 5.30 6.83 6.11
N PHE A 172 5.24 8.00 5.48
CA PHE A 172 4.00 8.71 5.24
C PHE A 172 3.09 7.92 4.29
N SER A 173 3.64 7.24 3.29
CA SER A 173 2.85 6.35 2.42
C SER A 173 2.17 5.24 3.22
N ALA A 174 2.90 4.61 4.15
CA ALA A 174 2.39 3.54 5.02
C ALA A 174 1.25 4.01 5.93
N THR A 175 1.25 5.28 6.34
CA THR A 175 0.17 5.91 7.13
C THR A 175 -1.17 5.85 6.37
N PHE A 176 -1.15 6.04 5.06
CA PHE A 176 -2.36 5.97 4.24
C PHE A 176 -2.83 4.54 3.99
N LEU A 177 -1.90 3.58 3.89
CA LEU A 177 -2.27 2.15 3.89
C LEU A 177 -2.91 1.74 5.22
N PHE A 178 -2.36 2.21 6.34
CA PHE A 178 -2.93 1.97 7.66
C PHE A 178 -4.31 2.62 7.79
N THR A 179 -4.48 3.83 7.25
CA THR A 179 -5.80 4.50 7.18
C THR A 179 -6.80 3.65 6.39
N ALA A 180 -6.40 3.15 5.22
CA ALA A 180 -7.23 2.26 4.41
C ALA A 180 -7.61 0.99 5.18
N PHE A 181 -6.68 0.41 5.93
CA PHE A 181 -6.95 -0.69 6.84
C PHE A 181 -7.96 -0.30 7.92
N LEU A 182 -7.78 0.82 8.61
CA LEU A 182 -8.71 1.29 9.64
C LEU A 182 -10.13 1.49 9.10
N VAL A 183 -10.28 1.99 7.88
CA VAL A 183 -11.60 2.10 7.22
C VAL A 183 -12.29 0.75 7.08
N LEU A 184 -11.53 -0.28 6.70
CA LEU A 184 -12.08 -1.63 6.55
C LEU A 184 -12.23 -2.35 7.89
N PHE A 185 -11.43 -2.00 8.88
CA PHE A 185 -11.47 -2.54 10.24
C PHE A 185 -12.63 -1.98 11.06
N SER A 186 -12.85 -0.65 11.02
CA SER A 186 -13.88 0.02 11.81
C SER A 186 -15.28 -0.44 11.42
N VAL A 187 -15.47 -0.82 10.16
CA VAL A 187 -16.71 -1.45 9.66
C VAL A 187 -16.98 -2.80 10.33
N THR A 188 -15.93 -3.50 10.79
CA THR A 188 -16.05 -4.85 11.34
C THR A 188 -16.16 -4.91 12.86
N LEU A 189 -15.87 -3.83 13.60
CA LEU A 189 -15.72 -3.89 15.08
C LEU A 189 -16.34 -2.74 15.90
N GLU A 190 -16.72 -1.60 15.33
CA GLU A 190 -17.22 -0.46 16.14
C GLU A 190 -18.59 0.05 15.68
N ASP A 191 -19.59 -0.13 16.56
CA ASP A 191 -20.99 0.28 16.39
C ASP A 191 -21.26 1.74 16.76
N ASP A 192 -20.23 2.58 16.72
CA ASP A 192 -20.45 3.99 17.03
C ASP A 192 -21.02 4.68 15.79
N ASN A 193 -22.34 4.87 15.77
CA ASN A 193 -23.08 5.68 14.78
C ASN A 193 -22.51 7.13 14.62
N ARG A 194 -21.52 7.51 15.43
CA ARG A 194 -20.84 8.81 15.44
C ARG A 194 -19.58 8.89 14.58
N THR A 195 -18.91 7.80 14.21
CA THR A 195 -17.60 7.88 13.53
C THR A 195 -17.74 7.82 12.00
N SER A 196 -18.36 8.87 11.44
CA SER A 196 -18.30 9.14 9.99
C SER A 196 -16.90 9.57 9.50
N LYS A 197 -15.92 9.73 10.42
CA LYS A 197 -14.54 10.14 10.13
C LYS A 197 -13.57 9.36 11.00
N ILE A 198 -12.68 8.61 10.37
CA ILE A 198 -11.57 7.92 11.05
C ILE A 198 -10.46 8.93 11.31
N LYS A 199 -9.99 8.99 12.56
CA LYS A 199 -8.89 9.86 12.96
C LYS A 199 -7.57 9.12 12.75
N ASN A 200 -6.74 9.61 11.82
CA ASN A 200 -5.43 9.03 11.50
C ASN A 200 -4.32 9.45 12.47
N GLN A 201 -4.67 9.87 13.70
CA GLN A 201 -3.72 10.48 14.63
C GLN A 201 -2.63 9.50 15.06
N ILE A 202 -2.98 8.25 15.37
CA ILE A 202 -2.01 7.24 15.82
C ILE A 202 -1.01 6.89 14.69
N PRO A 203 -1.45 6.52 13.46
CA PRO A 203 -0.50 6.20 12.39
C PRO A 203 0.38 7.38 11.99
N ILE A 204 -0.17 8.61 12.01
CA ILE A 204 0.62 9.83 11.74
C ILE A 204 1.65 10.05 12.85
N ALA A 205 1.27 9.91 14.12
CA ALA A 205 2.19 10.09 15.26
C ALA A 205 3.34 9.07 15.21
N VAL A 206 3.05 7.81 14.86
CA VAL A 206 4.07 6.77 14.66
C VAL A 206 4.99 7.12 13.49
N ALA A 207 4.45 7.54 12.34
CA ALA A 207 5.26 7.93 11.18
C ALA A 207 6.17 9.14 11.50
N VAL A 208 5.65 10.15 12.20
CA VAL A 208 6.44 11.31 12.66
C VAL A 208 7.51 10.86 13.66
N GLY A 209 7.18 10.00 14.63
CA GLY A 209 8.15 9.47 15.59
C GLY A 209 9.30 8.72 14.93
N ILE A 210 9.00 7.82 13.99
CA ILE A 210 10.03 7.10 13.22
C ILE A 210 10.83 8.05 12.33
N THR A 211 10.22 9.08 11.76
CA THR A 211 10.92 10.10 10.96
C THR A 211 11.90 10.90 11.81
N VAL A 212 11.48 11.35 12.99
CA VAL A 212 12.35 12.06 13.94
C VAL A 212 13.50 11.15 14.40
N LEU A 213 13.21 9.89 14.73
CA LEU A 213 14.23 8.91 15.06
C LEU A 213 15.22 8.73 13.90
N SER A 214 14.73 8.64 12.65
CA SER A 214 15.57 8.52 11.46
C SER A 214 16.52 9.70 11.30
N ILE A 215 16.04 10.93 11.52
CA ILE A 215 16.86 12.15 11.48
C ILE A 215 17.93 12.09 12.57
N VAL A 216 17.56 11.73 13.80
CA VAL A 216 18.49 11.61 14.92
C VAL A 216 19.57 10.58 14.63
N LEU A 217 19.19 9.39 14.14
CA LEU A 217 20.15 8.33 13.80
C LEU A 217 21.12 8.76 12.70
N VAL A 218 20.63 9.44 11.65
CA VAL A 218 21.49 9.91 10.55
C VAL A 218 22.41 11.05 10.98
N VAL A 219 21.96 11.95 11.87
CA VAL A 219 22.74 13.11 12.31
C VAL A 219 23.79 12.75 13.36
N PHE A 220 23.42 11.92 14.34
CA PHE A 220 24.30 11.57 15.46
C PHE A 220 25.07 10.26 15.23
N GLY A 221 24.67 9.45 14.25
CA GLY A 221 25.20 8.12 14.04
C GLY A 221 24.83 7.14 15.16
N ILE A 222 25.18 5.88 14.96
CA ILE A 222 25.14 4.85 16.00
C ILE A 222 26.60 4.49 16.34
N PRO A 223 27.03 4.56 17.61
CA PRO A 223 28.39 4.17 17.98
C PRO A 223 28.72 2.77 17.50
N GLY A 224 29.81 2.63 16.72
CA GLY A 224 30.26 1.36 16.17
C GLY A 224 29.63 0.97 14.81
N LEU A 225 28.76 1.80 14.25
CA LEU A 225 28.26 1.64 12.87
C LEU A 225 28.72 2.81 11.99
N ASN A 226 28.95 2.52 10.71
CA ASN A 226 29.21 3.56 9.71
C ASN A 226 27.88 4.18 9.19
N LEU A 227 27.99 5.18 8.32
CA LEU A 227 26.81 5.90 7.80
C LEU A 227 25.94 5.02 6.91
N GLU A 228 26.56 4.16 6.11
CA GLU A 228 25.87 3.24 5.20
C GLU A 228 25.04 2.21 5.98
N GLU A 229 25.61 1.66 7.05
CA GLU A 229 24.94 0.76 7.99
C GLU A 229 23.80 1.48 8.71
N THR A 230 24.04 2.71 9.19
CA THR A 230 23.02 3.52 9.87
C THR A 230 21.86 3.88 8.93
N SER A 231 22.19 4.34 7.72
CA SER A 231 21.25 4.59 6.62
C SER A 231 20.40 3.35 6.32
N THR A 232 21.05 2.19 6.22
CA THR A 232 20.37 0.92 5.96
C THR A 232 19.37 0.61 7.06
N ILE A 233 19.76 0.71 8.34
CA ILE A 233 18.87 0.44 9.47
C ILE A 233 17.64 1.35 9.38
N VAL A 234 17.84 2.64 9.09
CA VAL A 234 16.78 3.62 8.93
C VAL A 234 15.83 3.23 7.78
N ARG A 235 16.35 2.80 6.63
CA ARG A 235 15.54 2.30 5.49
C ARG A 235 14.79 1.02 5.82
N LEU A 236 15.42 0.09 6.54
CA LEU A 236 14.79 -1.16 6.98
C LEU A 236 13.63 -0.89 7.92
N LEU A 237 13.76 0.03 8.88
CA LEU A 237 12.67 0.44 9.76
C LEU A 237 11.49 1.01 8.96
N GLY A 238 11.76 1.87 7.97
CA GLY A 238 10.72 2.37 7.06
C GLY A 238 10.06 1.27 6.23
N GLY A 239 10.86 0.34 5.71
CA GLY A 239 10.39 -0.82 4.96
C GLY A 239 9.52 -1.75 5.80
N LEU A 240 9.89 -2.02 7.05
CA LEU A 240 9.12 -2.84 7.99
C LEU A 240 7.80 -2.17 8.36
N TYR A 241 7.78 -0.87 8.65
CA TYR A 241 6.54 -0.15 8.93
C TYR A 241 5.57 -0.20 7.74
N ASN A 242 6.08 -0.02 6.52
CA ASN A 242 5.28 -0.19 5.30
C ASN A 242 4.79 -1.64 5.13
N GLY A 243 5.67 -2.62 5.34
CA GLY A 243 5.33 -4.04 5.35
C GLY A 243 4.19 -4.37 6.30
N VAL A 244 4.23 -3.87 7.54
CA VAL A 244 3.16 -4.05 8.53
C VAL A 244 1.85 -3.41 8.07
N ALA A 245 1.90 -2.17 7.56
CA ALA A 245 0.70 -1.49 7.06
C ALA A 245 0.05 -2.25 5.88
N MET A 246 0.86 -2.77 4.97
CA MET A 246 0.40 -3.64 3.88
C MET A 246 -0.16 -4.96 4.41
N ALA A 247 0.50 -5.63 5.36
CA ALA A 247 0.03 -6.88 5.96
C ALA A 247 -1.37 -6.73 6.56
N LEU A 248 -1.58 -5.65 7.32
CA LEU A 248 -2.86 -5.32 7.93
C LEU A 248 -3.93 -5.09 6.85
N LEU A 249 -3.64 -4.27 5.84
CA LEU A 249 -4.60 -4.02 4.75
C LEU A 249 -4.92 -5.28 3.95
N PHE A 250 -3.91 -6.06 3.58
CA PHE A 250 -4.08 -7.26 2.76
C PHE A 250 -4.79 -8.38 3.52
N SER A 251 -4.63 -8.45 4.85
CA SER A 251 -5.44 -9.35 5.68
C SER A 251 -6.94 -9.11 5.49
N ARG A 252 -7.35 -7.84 5.37
CA ARG A 252 -8.75 -7.47 5.12
C ARG A 252 -9.19 -7.82 3.70
N PHE A 253 -8.31 -7.72 2.71
CA PHE A 253 -8.62 -8.19 1.35
C PHE A 253 -8.81 -9.70 1.29
N ILE A 254 -8.01 -10.46 2.03
CA ILE A 254 -8.19 -11.92 2.17
C ILE A 254 -9.55 -12.21 2.81
N SER A 255 -9.92 -11.49 3.88
CA SER A 255 -11.24 -11.63 4.52
C SER A 255 -12.39 -11.33 3.55
N MET A 256 -12.27 -10.29 2.73
CA MET A 256 -13.28 -9.97 1.70
C MET A 256 -13.39 -11.06 0.64
N GLU A 257 -12.26 -11.59 0.15
CA GLU A 257 -12.31 -12.67 -0.85
C GLU A 257 -12.97 -13.93 -0.28
N TYR A 258 -12.71 -14.25 0.99
CA TYR A 258 -13.39 -15.34 1.67
C TYR A 258 -14.90 -15.11 1.75
N TYR A 259 -15.35 -13.88 2.06
CA TYR A 259 -16.77 -13.52 2.05
C TYR A 259 -17.41 -13.74 0.67
N PHE A 260 -16.70 -13.40 -0.41
CA PHE A 260 -17.24 -13.53 -1.76
C PHE A 260 -17.08 -14.92 -2.37
N GLN A 261 -16.36 -15.88 -1.75
CA GLN A 261 -15.87 -17.14 -2.35
C GLN A 261 -16.93 -17.95 -3.13
N ARG A 262 -18.22 -17.79 -2.79
CA ARG A 262 -19.35 -18.49 -3.44
C ARG A 262 -19.88 -17.87 -4.73
N SER A 263 -19.46 -16.66 -5.13
CA SER A 263 -19.88 -16.08 -6.41
C SER A 263 -19.28 -16.83 -7.64
N THR A 264 -19.82 -16.60 -8.83
CA THR A 264 -19.46 -17.37 -10.03
C THR A 264 -17.97 -17.26 -10.37
N ARG A 265 -17.34 -18.39 -10.73
CA ARG A 265 -15.93 -18.43 -11.13
C ARG A 265 -15.74 -17.80 -12.50
N SER A 266 -15.07 -16.65 -12.56
CA SER A 266 -14.54 -16.03 -13.79
C SER A 266 -13.01 -16.07 -13.79
N PHE A 267 -12.37 -15.92 -14.96
CA PHE A 267 -10.91 -15.82 -15.06
C PHE A 267 -10.36 -14.68 -14.17
N GLU A 268 -11.05 -13.55 -14.18
CA GLU A 268 -10.77 -12.39 -13.34
C GLU A 268 -10.77 -12.73 -11.85
N ARG A 269 -11.75 -13.54 -11.41
CA ARG A 269 -11.83 -14.00 -10.03
C ARG A 269 -10.66 -14.91 -9.64
N VAL A 270 -10.23 -15.78 -10.55
CA VAL A 270 -9.05 -16.63 -10.34
C VAL A 270 -7.80 -15.78 -10.19
N PHE A 271 -7.64 -14.74 -11.03
CA PHE A 271 -6.56 -13.77 -10.91
C PHE A 271 -6.58 -13.05 -9.55
N TYR A 272 -7.74 -12.57 -9.09
CA TYR A 272 -7.83 -11.94 -7.77
C TYR A 272 -7.52 -12.89 -6.64
N PHE A 273 -8.06 -14.12 -6.68
CA PHE A 273 -7.84 -15.10 -5.63
C PHE A 273 -6.34 -15.36 -5.45
N TYR A 274 -5.61 -15.68 -6.52
CA TYR A 274 -4.16 -15.89 -6.45
C TYR A 274 -3.39 -14.59 -6.17
N GLY A 275 -3.86 -13.46 -6.70
CA GLY A 275 -3.31 -12.15 -6.41
C GLY A 275 -3.30 -11.85 -4.91
N ILE A 276 -4.45 -11.98 -4.26
CA ILE A 276 -4.65 -11.64 -2.85
C ILE A 276 -4.04 -12.68 -1.92
N THR A 277 -4.11 -13.98 -2.27
CA THR A 277 -3.67 -15.06 -1.37
C THR A 277 -2.20 -15.42 -1.50
N ILE A 278 -1.56 -15.12 -2.64
CA ILE A 278 -0.15 -15.46 -2.89
C ILE A 278 0.68 -14.19 -3.11
N TRP A 279 0.32 -13.40 -4.12
CA TRP A 279 1.18 -12.29 -4.57
C TRP A 279 1.24 -11.14 -3.57
N LEU A 280 0.12 -10.75 -2.98
CA LEU A 280 0.08 -9.69 -1.97
C LEU A 280 0.85 -10.05 -0.68
N PRO A 281 0.70 -11.26 -0.10
CA PRO A 281 1.54 -11.70 1.01
C PRO A 281 3.04 -11.77 0.65
N LEU A 282 3.37 -12.29 -0.54
CA LEU A 282 4.76 -12.33 -0.99
C LEU A 282 5.34 -10.92 -1.14
N TYR A 283 4.54 -9.99 -1.64
CA TYR A 283 4.90 -8.58 -1.74
C TYR A 283 5.23 -7.97 -0.38
N VAL A 284 4.41 -8.22 0.65
CA VAL A 284 4.64 -7.76 2.03
C VAL A 284 5.98 -8.22 2.57
N VAL A 285 6.29 -9.52 2.40
CA VAL A 285 7.52 -10.13 2.95
C VAL A 285 8.77 -9.57 2.28
N VAL A 286 8.69 -9.30 0.97
CA VAL A 286 9.84 -8.92 0.17
C VAL A 286 10.06 -7.40 0.14
N GLN A 287 9.03 -6.59 0.42
CA GLN A 287 9.16 -5.12 0.41
C GLN A 287 10.27 -4.57 1.32
N PRO A 288 10.47 -5.03 2.56
CA PRO A 288 11.56 -4.54 3.41
C PRO A 288 12.96 -4.81 2.80
N LEU A 289 13.10 -5.87 1.99
CA LEU A 289 14.37 -6.22 1.36
C LEU A 289 14.80 -5.21 0.29
N TYR A 290 13.88 -4.37 -0.19
CA TYR A 290 14.22 -3.27 -1.10
C TYR A 290 15.19 -2.27 -0.45
N ALA A 291 15.20 -2.15 0.89
CA ALA A 291 16.16 -1.32 1.63
C ALA A 291 17.61 -1.79 1.46
N LEU A 292 17.82 -3.08 1.14
CA LEU A 292 19.15 -3.69 1.03
C LEU A 292 19.79 -3.48 -0.36
N PHE A 293 19.09 -2.84 -1.30
CA PHE A 293 19.56 -2.72 -2.69
C PHE A 293 20.85 -1.92 -2.83
N ASN A 294 21.15 -1.04 -1.89
CA ASN A 294 22.37 -0.21 -1.95
C ASN A 294 23.55 -0.81 -1.17
N LEU A 295 23.32 -1.85 -0.36
CA LEU A 295 24.30 -2.44 0.56
C LEU A 295 25.16 -3.52 -0.10
N PHE A 296 24.68 -4.08 -1.20
CA PHE A 296 25.39 -5.14 -1.91
C PHE A 296 25.98 -4.57 -3.19
N ASP A 297 27.30 -4.39 -3.19
CA ASP A 297 28.08 -3.99 -4.35
C ASP A 297 27.83 -4.93 -5.54
N PHE A 298 27.77 -4.33 -6.74
CA PHE A 298 27.48 -4.99 -8.02
C PHE A 298 28.58 -5.96 -8.51
N ALA A 299 29.56 -6.30 -7.67
CA ALA A 299 30.69 -7.13 -8.07
C ALA A 299 30.35 -8.63 -8.17
N GLU A 300 29.30 -9.10 -7.48
CA GLU A 300 28.88 -10.51 -7.52
C GLU A 300 27.58 -10.70 -8.32
N SER A 301 27.61 -11.61 -9.31
CA SER A 301 26.45 -11.93 -10.17
C SER A 301 25.23 -12.47 -9.39
N SER A 302 25.45 -13.07 -8.23
CA SER A 302 24.41 -13.52 -7.29
C SER A 302 23.57 -12.35 -6.74
N THR A 303 24.21 -11.22 -6.46
CA THR A 303 23.59 -10.00 -5.94
C THR A 303 22.66 -9.34 -6.97
N GLU A 304 23.09 -9.26 -8.23
CA GLU A 304 22.28 -8.71 -9.34
C GLU A 304 20.96 -9.51 -9.50
N ILE A 305 21.05 -10.84 -9.42
CA ILE A 305 19.89 -11.74 -9.53
C ILE A 305 18.93 -11.54 -8.36
N LEU A 306 19.43 -11.44 -7.13
CA LEU A 306 18.59 -11.22 -5.95
C LEU A 306 17.83 -9.89 -6.05
N LYS A 307 18.49 -8.80 -6.43
CA LYS A 307 17.85 -7.48 -6.64
C LYS A 307 16.77 -7.58 -7.72
N ALA A 308 17.03 -8.27 -8.83
CA ALA A 308 16.04 -8.47 -9.88
C ALA A 308 14.81 -9.25 -9.39
N ILE A 309 14.99 -10.31 -8.58
CA ILE A 309 13.89 -11.08 -7.99
C ILE A 309 13.06 -10.22 -7.03
N VAL A 310 13.72 -9.50 -6.12
CA VAL A 310 13.04 -8.61 -5.15
C VAL A 310 12.28 -7.51 -5.89
N PHE A 311 12.87 -6.91 -6.92
CA PHE A 311 12.17 -5.96 -7.78
C PHE A 311 10.95 -6.60 -8.45
N LEU A 312 11.10 -7.77 -9.07
CA LEU A 312 10.02 -8.44 -9.80
C LEU A 312 8.81 -8.70 -8.89
N ILE A 313 9.07 -9.26 -7.71
CA ILE A 313 8.03 -9.54 -6.71
C ILE A 313 7.36 -8.25 -6.27
N THR A 314 8.13 -7.20 -5.97
CA THR A 314 7.57 -5.92 -5.49
C THR A 314 6.84 -5.15 -6.59
N PHE A 315 7.28 -5.24 -7.84
CA PHE A 315 6.62 -4.61 -8.98
C PHE A 315 5.30 -5.33 -9.29
N TRP A 316 5.33 -6.66 -9.35
CA TRP A 316 4.13 -7.46 -9.57
C TRP A 316 3.12 -7.31 -8.43
N GLY A 317 3.59 -7.30 -7.18
CA GLY A 317 2.76 -7.02 -6.00
C GLY A 317 2.04 -5.68 -6.08
N LYS A 318 2.72 -4.61 -6.49
CA LYS A 318 2.11 -3.28 -6.72
C LYS A 318 1.05 -3.32 -7.82
N LEU A 319 1.34 -3.99 -8.94
CA LEU A 319 0.36 -4.16 -10.03
C LEU A 319 -0.89 -4.88 -9.56
N VAL A 320 -0.73 -6.01 -8.88
CA VAL A 320 -1.85 -6.77 -8.30
C VAL A 320 -2.63 -5.91 -7.31
N PHE A 321 -1.96 -5.16 -6.44
CA PHE A 321 -2.61 -4.26 -5.48
C PHE A 321 -3.43 -3.17 -6.17
N LEU A 322 -2.82 -2.42 -7.10
CA LEU A 322 -3.50 -1.34 -7.82
C LEU A 322 -4.68 -1.86 -8.63
N PHE A 323 -4.50 -3.00 -9.28
CA PHE A 323 -5.54 -3.67 -10.04
C PHE A 323 -6.70 -4.12 -9.16
N PHE A 324 -6.39 -4.78 -8.05
CA PHE A 324 -7.38 -5.20 -7.07
C PHE A 324 -8.20 -4.02 -6.55
N ILE A 325 -7.54 -2.92 -6.15
CA ILE A 325 -8.24 -1.70 -5.71
C ILE A 325 -9.13 -1.14 -6.81
N PHE A 326 -8.59 -1.02 -8.04
CA PHE A 326 -9.34 -0.49 -9.17
C PHE A 326 -10.63 -1.27 -9.38
N THR A 327 -10.54 -2.60 -9.44
CA THR A 327 -11.70 -3.46 -9.65
C THR A 327 -12.66 -3.41 -8.48
N MET A 328 -12.15 -3.54 -7.25
CA MET A 328 -12.99 -3.53 -6.05
C MET A 328 -13.80 -2.24 -5.90
N LEU A 329 -13.22 -1.10 -6.29
CA LEU A 329 -13.91 0.19 -6.32
C LEU A 329 -14.86 0.28 -7.52
N ASN A 330 -14.41 -0.06 -8.73
CA ASN A 330 -15.20 0.09 -9.96
C ASN A 330 -16.39 -0.89 -10.04
N LYS A 331 -16.23 -2.13 -9.56
CA LYS A 331 -17.30 -3.15 -9.51
C LYS A 331 -18.14 -3.07 -8.24
N LYS A 332 -17.91 -2.05 -7.40
CA LYS A 332 -18.59 -1.84 -6.12
C LYS A 332 -18.50 -3.02 -5.14
N TRP A 333 -17.55 -3.94 -5.27
CA TRP A 333 -17.44 -5.10 -4.39
C TRP A 333 -17.16 -4.70 -2.94
N ILE A 334 -16.28 -3.72 -2.73
CA ILE A 334 -16.05 -3.14 -1.39
C ILE A 334 -17.30 -2.45 -0.86
N HIS A 335 -18.13 -1.86 -1.74
CA HIS A 335 -19.38 -1.23 -1.33
C HIS A 335 -20.36 -2.29 -0.79
N SER A 336 -20.52 -3.38 -1.54
CA SER A 336 -21.35 -4.51 -1.14
C SER A 336 -20.84 -5.15 0.14
N TYR A 337 -19.53 -5.33 0.29
CA TYR A 337 -18.93 -5.89 1.50
C TYR A 337 -19.24 -5.01 2.71
N ILE A 338 -18.91 -3.71 2.66
CA ILE A 338 -19.15 -2.78 3.76
C ILE A 338 -20.63 -2.72 4.12
N LEU A 339 -21.51 -2.63 3.11
CA LEU A 339 -22.95 -2.56 3.33
C LEU A 339 -23.49 -3.84 4.00
N LEU A 340 -23.07 -5.01 3.53
CA LEU A 340 -23.51 -6.29 4.08
C LEU A 340 -22.99 -6.49 5.51
N THR A 341 -21.73 -6.15 5.79
CA THR A 341 -21.18 -6.19 7.14
C THR A 341 -21.94 -5.26 8.10
N LEU A 342 -22.31 -4.05 7.66
CA LEU A 342 -23.13 -3.12 8.45
C LEU A 342 -24.57 -3.65 8.67
N ILE A 343 -25.08 -4.51 7.80
CA ILE A 343 -26.40 -5.15 7.97
C ILE A 343 -26.30 -6.37 8.90
N GLU A 344 -25.25 -7.19 8.76
CA GLU A 344 -25.04 -8.41 9.56
C GLU A 344 -24.67 -8.11 11.02
N ASN A 345 -23.89 -7.06 11.29
CA ASN A 345 -23.52 -6.69 12.66
C ASN A 345 -24.73 -6.34 13.53
N GLU A 346 -25.74 -5.63 13.00
CA GLU A 346 -26.98 -5.36 13.75
C GLU A 346 -27.79 -6.63 14.06
N ASN A 347 -27.72 -7.66 13.20
CA ASN A 347 -28.39 -8.93 13.47
C ASN A 347 -27.66 -9.74 14.55
N LEU A 348 -26.33 -9.67 14.61
CA LEU A 348 -25.53 -10.26 15.68
C LEU A 348 -25.71 -9.52 17.01
N GLU A 349 -25.81 -8.19 16.97
CA GLU A 349 -26.04 -7.35 18.15
C GLU A 349 -27.47 -7.53 18.70
N LYS A 350 -28.48 -7.61 17.83
CA LYS A 350 -29.84 -8.02 18.23
C LYS A 350 -29.84 -9.40 18.88
N LEU A 351 -29.09 -10.36 18.33
CA LEU A 351 -28.98 -11.68 18.94
C LEU A 351 -28.26 -11.65 20.30
N SER A 352 -27.20 -10.85 20.46
CA SER A 352 -26.47 -10.76 21.74
C SER A 352 -27.27 -10.03 22.82
N ILE A 353 -28.04 -9.01 22.44
CA ILE A 353 -28.96 -8.30 23.33
C ILE A 353 -30.13 -9.20 23.72
N GLU A 354 -30.72 -9.94 22.77
CA GLU A 354 -31.77 -10.93 23.06
C GLU A 354 -31.25 -12.07 23.95
N LEU A 355 -29.99 -12.49 23.80
CA LEU A 355 -29.35 -13.48 24.68
C LEU A 355 -29.09 -12.95 26.09
N GLU A 356 -28.62 -11.71 26.24
CA GLU A 356 -28.47 -11.07 27.56
C GLU A 356 -29.81 -10.86 28.27
N ASP A 357 -30.86 -10.50 27.54
CA ASP A 357 -32.20 -10.33 28.10
C ASP A 357 -32.82 -11.68 28.50
N VAL A 358 -32.53 -12.75 27.74
CA VAL A 358 -32.90 -14.14 28.12
C VAL A 358 -32.12 -14.62 29.35
N GLU A 359 -30.85 -14.24 29.53
CA GLU A 359 -30.08 -14.55 30.74
C GLU A 359 -30.56 -13.76 31.96
N LYS A 360 -30.91 -12.48 31.81
CA LYS A 360 -31.54 -11.68 32.88
C LYS A 360 -32.88 -12.27 33.30
N LEU A 361 -33.69 -12.77 32.36
CA LEU A 361 -34.95 -13.46 32.65
C LEU A 361 -34.76 -14.76 33.44
N LYS A 362 -33.68 -15.52 33.19
CA LYS A 362 -33.30 -16.70 34.00
C LYS A 362 -32.91 -16.34 35.43
N ILE A 363 -32.26 -15.19 35.64
CA ILE A 363 -31.88 -14.71 36.98
C ILE A 363 -33.11 -14.25 37.77
N THR A 364 -34.07 -13.57 37.15
CA THR A 364 -35.34 -13.20 37.81
C THR A 364 -36.25 -14.39 38.11
N ASN A 365 -36.27 -15.43 37.27
CA ASN A 365 -37.05 -16.65 37.53
C ASN A 365 -36.36 -17.63 38.51
N GLY A 366 -35.07 -17.45 38.78
CA GLY A 366 -34.32 -18.18 39.81
C GLY A 366 -34.58 -17.72 41.25
N ASN A 367 -35.21 -16.55 41.45
CA ASN A 367 -35.51 -15.98 42.79
C ASN A 367 -36.92 -16.31 43.32
N HIS A 368 -37.62 -17.25 42.69
CA HIS A 368 -38.88 -17.83 43.23
C HIS A 368 -38.75 -19.31 43.63
N GLY A 369 -37.53 -19.77 43.86
CA GLY A 369 -37.22 -21.12 44.31
C GLY A 369 -36.09 -21.16 45.33
N SER A 370 -36.23 -20.41 46.43
CA SER A 370 -35.54 -20.66 47.70
C SER A 370 -36.32 -20.05 48.85
#